data_AF-A0A7C5FYA7-F1
#
_entry.id   AF-A0A7C5FYA7-F1
#
_cell.length_a   1.000
_cell.length_b   1.000
_cell.length_c   1.000
_cell.angle_alpha   90.00
_cell.angle_beta   90.00
_cell.angle_gamma   90.00
#
_symmetry.space_group_name_H-M   'P 1'
#
loop_
_entity.id
_entity.type
_entity.pdbx_description
1 polymer ?
#
loop_
_entity_poly.entity_id
_entity_poly.type
_entity_poly.pdbx_seq_one_letter_code
_entity_poly.pdbx_strand_id
1 'polypeptide(L)' 'MPMRLREIRKARGITQEELAAKSGVDQATISNLEVERVKNPSWQIVARLARALDVSPDDLFPVRDIESEKRTA' A
#
# COMPACT_ATOMS: atom_id res chain seq x y z
N MET A 1 4.46 -7.18 7.18
CA MET A 1 5.09 -5.98 6.56
C MET A 1 4.03 -4.91 6.47
N PRO A 2 4.26 -3.69 6.97
CA PRO A 2 3.29 -2.61 6.85
C PRO A 2 3.23 -2.11 5.41
N MET A 3 2.01 -1.90 4.91
CA MET A 3 1.76 -1.41 3.55
C MET A 3 1.98 0.11 3.48
N ARG A 4 2.69 0.62 2.47
CA ARG A 4 2.99 2.05 2.31
C ARG A 4 1.87 2.87 1.66
N LEU A 5 0.63 2.42 1.78
CA LEU A 5 -0.52 3.01 1.08
C LEU A 5 -0.70 4.50 1.41
N ARG A 6 -0.69 4.85 2.71
CA ARG A 6 -0.90 6.22 3.17
C ARG A 6 0.17 7.19 2.68
N GLU A 7 1.43 6.74 2.69
CA GLU A 7 2.56 7.55 2.27
C GLU A 7 2.46 7.88 0.78
N ILE A 8 2.25 6.86 -0.05
CA ILE A 8 2.13 7.03 -1.51
C ILE A 8 0.92 7.90 -1.85
N ARG A 9 -0.24 7.66 -1.21
CA ARG A 9 -1.44 8.47 -1.43
C ARG A 9 -1.18 9.95 -1.12
N LYS A 10 -0.54 10.24 0.03
CA LYS A 10 -0.19 11.62 0.41
C LYS A 10 0.81 12.25 -0.55
N ALA A 11 1.81 11.50 -1.02
CA ALA A 11 2.77 11.97 -2.01
C ALA A 11 2.10 12.33 -3.35
N ARG A 12 1.00 11.64 -3.70
CA ARG A 12 0.16 11.96 -4.86
C ARG A 12 -0.82 13.12 -4.62
N GLY A 13 -0.89 13.66 -3.40
CA GLY A 13 -1.73 14.81 -3.07
C GLY A 13 -3.24 14.54 -3.07
N ILE A 14 -3.67 13.28 -3.02
CA ILE A 14 -5.09 12.90 -3.09
C ILE A 14 -5.66 12.45 -1.75
N THR A 15 -6.95 12.66 -1.55
CA THR A 15 -7.72 12.20 -0.38
C THR A 15 -8.03 10.71 -0.46
N GLN A 16 -8.50 10.12 0.66
CA GLN A 16 -8.95 8.72 0.66
C GLN A 16 -10.19 8.52 -0.22
N GLU A 17 -11.06 9.52 -0.29
CA GLU A 17 -12.27 9.50 -1.13
C GLU A 17 -11.92 9.54 -2.62
N GLU A 18 -10.95 10.38 -3.00
CA GLU A 18 -10.44 10.41 -4.38
C GLU A 18 -9.74 9.10 -4.76
N LEU A 19 -8.98 8.49 -3.84
CA LEU A 19 -8.40 7.17 -4.07
C LEU A 19 -9.48 6.09 -4.19
N ALA A 20 -10.55 6.17 -3.39
CA ALA A 20 -11.69 5.27 -3.48
C ALA A 20 -12.37 5.38 -4.85
N ALA A 21 -12.64 6.60 -5.32
CA ALA A 21 -13.21 6.85 -6.63
C ALA A 21 -12.32 6.31 -7.77
N LYS A 22 -11.00 6.52 -7.70
CA LYS A 22 -10.05 6.07 -8.73
C LYS A 22 -9.83 4.56 -8.75
N SER A 23 -9.78 3.92 -7.58
CA SER A 23 -9.52 2.48 -7.46
C SER A 23 -10.80 1.64 -7.50
N GLY A 24 -11.94 2.25 -7.19
CA GLY A 24 -13.23 1.64 -6.88
C GLY A 24 -13.24 0.79 -5.60
N VAL A 25 -12.22 0.92 -4.75
CA VAL A 25 -12.16 0.28 -3.43
C VAL A 25 -12.89 1.19 -2.44
N ASP A 26 -13.71 0.63 -1.56
CA ASP A 26 -14.41 1.41 -0.53
C ASP A 26 -13.45 2.28 0.29
N GLN A 27 -13.83 3.53 0.53
CA GLN A 27 -13.05 4.46 1.35
C GLN A 27 -12.78 3.90 2.76
N ALA A 28 -13.73 3.16 3.33
CA ALA A 28 -13.56 2.48 4.62
C ALA A 28 -12.46 1.40 4.56
N THR A 29 -12.38 0.64 3.46
CA THR A 29 -11.30 -0.33 3.24
C THR A 29 -9.95 0.36 3.12
N ILE A 30 -9.86 1.45 2.37
CA ILE A 30 -8.64 2.26 2.27
C ILE A 30 -8.22 2.77 3.66
N SER A 31 -9.15 3.34 4.42
CA SER A 31 -8.89 3.81 5.78
C SER A 31 -8.36 2.69 6.68
N ASN A 32 -8.98 1.52 6.66
CA ASN A 32 -8.55 0.36 7.44
C ASN A 32 -7.16 -0.18 7.01
N LEU A 33 -6.81 -0.09 5.73
CA LEU A 33 -5.48 -0.43 5.24
C LEU A 33 -4.42 0.57 5.73
N GLU A 34 -4.74 1.87 5.73
CA GLU A 34 -3.82 2.92 6.16
C GLU A 34 -3.52 2.92 7.67
N VAL A 35 -4.40 2.32 8.48
CA VAL A 35 -4.23 2.17 9.93
C VAL A 35 -3.94 0.72 10.35
N GLU A 36 -3.56 -0.14 9.39
CA GLU A 36 -3.15 -1.54 9.63
C GLU A 36 -4.21 -2.44 10.29
N ARG A 37 -5.50 -2.05 10.24
CA ARG A 37 -6.61 -2.90 10.68
C ARG A 37 -6.80 -4.11 9.77
N VAL A 38 -6.46 -3.96 8.48
CA VAL A 38 -6.39 -5.05 7.51
C VAL A 38 -4.93 -5.30 7.19
N LYS A 39 -4.40 -6.46 7.59
CA LYS A 39 -2.99 -6.81 7.39
C LYS A 39 -2.73 -7.56 6.08
N ASN A 40 -3.74 -8.28 5.57
CA ASN A 40 -3.64 -9.14 4.40
C ASN A 40 -4.77 -8.79 3.40
N PRO A 41 -4.67 -7.67 2.67
CA PRO A 41 -5.60 -7.40 1.57
C PRO A 41 -5.50 -8.47 0.48
N SER A 42 -6.59 -8.68 -0.26
CA SER A 42 -6.53 -9.53 -1.45
C SER A 42 -5.66 -8.90 -2.54
N TRP A 43 -5.09 -9.73 -3.40
CA TRP A 43 -4.31 -9.27 -4.56
C TRP A 43 -5.10 -8.28 -5.43
N GLN A 44 -6.41 -8.50 -5.59
CA GLN A 44 -7.27 -7.62 -6.35
C GLN A 44 -7.33 -6.20 -5.76
N ILE A 45 -7.40 -6.06 -4.44
CA ILE A 45 -7.36 -4.75 -3.77
C ILE A 45 -5.99 -4.09 -4.01
N VAL A 46 -4.90 -4.83 -3.82
CA VAL A 46 -3.55 -4.31 -4.04
C VAL A 46 -3.37 -3.80 -5.46
N ALA A 47 -3.74 -4.61 -6.46
CA ALA A 47 -3.61 -4.26 -7.88
C ALA A 47 -4.44 -3.02 -8.26
N ARG A 48 -5.65 -2.88 -7.70
CA ARG A 48 -6.52 -1.71 -7.93
C ARG A 48 -5.94 -0.43 -7.33
N LEU A 49 -5.42 -0.52 -6.10
CA LEU A 49 -4.80 0.62 -5.43
C LEU A 49 -3.49 1.03 -6.13
N ALA A 50 -2.66 0.06 -6.52
CA ALA A 50 -1.43 0.31 -7.26
C ALA A 50 -1.71 1.03 -8.58
N ARG A 51 -2.70 0.54 -9.36
CA ARG A 51 -3.13 1.19 -10.61
C ARG A 51 -3.67 2.61 -10.38
N ALA A 52 -4.49 2.81 -9.36
CA ALA A 52 -5.06 4.13 -9.06
C ALA A 52 -4.02 5.15 -8.57
N LEU A 53 -2.94 4.66 -7.96
CA LEU A 53 -1.80 5.45 -7.51
C LEU A 53 -0.68 5.52 -8.55
N ASP A 54 -0.82 4.83 -9.69
CA ASP A 54 0.16 4.80 -10.77
C ASP A 54 1.56 4.34 -10.28
N VAL A 55 1.58 3.24 -9.52
CA VAL A 55 2.76 2.59 -8.96
C VAL A 55 2.72 1.08 -9.18
N SER A 56 3.85 0.39 -8.99
CA SER A 56 3.86 -1.08 -8.93
C SER A 56 3.20 -1.58 -7.64
N PRO A 57 2.52 -2.74 -7.64
CA PRO A 57 2.13 -3.43 -6.41
C PRO A 57 3.28 -3.61 -5.40
N ASP A 58 4.52 -3.77 -5.87
CA ASP A 58 5.71 -3.91 -5.02
C ASP A 58 6.06 -2.61 -4.27
N ASP A 59 5.72 -1.44 -4.82
CA ASP A 59 5.95 -0.15 -4.14
C ASP A 59 5.10 -0.01 -2.88
N LEU A 60 3.94 -0.71 -2.84
CA LEU A 60 3.06 -0.75 -1.66
C LEU A 60 3.63 -1.66 -0.56
N PHE A 61 4.55 -2.58 -0.90
CA PHE A 61 5.18 -3.54 0.01
C PHE A 61 6.70 -3.56 -0.22
N PRO A 62 7.45 -2.57 0.31
CA PRO A 62 8.89 -2.55 0.12
C PRO A 62 9.51 -3.84 0.67
N VAL A 63 10.33 -4.48 -0.16
CA VAL A 63 11.22 -5.55 0.30
C VAL A 63 12.18 -4.94 1.30
N ARG A 64 12.24 -5.48 2.52
CA ARG A 64 13.38 -5.20 3.41
C ARG A 64 14.50 -6.11 2.96
N ASP A 65 15.65 -5.52 2.63
CA ASP A 65 16.86 -6.29 2.36
C ASP A 65 17.10 -7.27 3.52
N ILE A 66 17.14 -8.56 3.21
CA ILE A 66 17.40 -9.64 4.18
C ILE A 66 18.93 -9.74 4.41
N GLU A 67 19.65 -8.62 4.33
CA GLU A 67 21.11 -8.58 4.45
C GLU A 67 21.54 -7.85 5.73
N SER A 68 21.46 -8.53 6.88
CA SER A 68 22.26 -8.12 8.06
C SER A 68 22.61 -9.24 9.06
N GLU A 69 22.59 -10.52 8.68
CA GLU A 69 22.96 -11.63 9.62
C GLU A 69 24.03 -12.60 9.10
N LYS A 70 24.77 -12.27 8.04
CA LYS A 70 25.95 -13.07 7.64
C LYS A 70 27.20 -12.22 7.51
N ARG A 71 27.67 -11.66 8.62
CA ARG A 71 29.09 -11.28 8.76
C ARG A 71 29.56 -11.26 10.21
N THR A 72 29.74 -12.45 10.76
CA THR A 72 30.83 -12.70 11.71
C THR A 72 31.55 -13.92 11.17
N ALA A 73 32.66 -13.64 10.51
CA ALA A 73 33.68 -14.62 10.17
C ALA A 73 34.42 -15.04 11.44
#